data_AF-A0A840BJB9-F1
#
_entry.id   AF-A0A840BJB9-F1
#
_cell.length_a   1.000
_cell.length_b   1.000
_cell.length_c   1.000
_cell.angle_alpha   90.00
_cell.angle_beta   90.00
_cell.angle_gamma   90.00
#
_symmetry.space_group_name_H-M   'P 1'
#
loop_
_entity.id
_entity.type
_entity.pdbx_description
1 polymer ?
#
loop_
_entity_poly.entity_id
_entity_poly.type
_entity_poly.pdbx_seq_one_letter_code
_entity_poly.pdbx_strand_id
1 'polypeptide(L)'
;MRYRFGRPGNVELEYPTAKNFTPSSFEYFHYFRPNEDRSSLHFDTGAAEYTIFTDSEVAKKTAGVSVKVKATGRIQSLRCAGAAQANWYEVEGKVECADEPMNTCQ
;
A
#
# COMPACT_ATOMS: atom_id res chain seq x y z
N MET A 1 -20.51 -3.55 12.71
CA MET A 1 -19.37 -4.03 11.88
C MET A 1 -18.14 -4.14 12.77
N ARG A 2 -17.61 -5.35 12.98
CA ARG A 2 -16.38 -5.55 13.77
C ARG A 2 -15.22 -5.69 12.79
N TYR A 3 -14.51 -4.60 12.58
CA TYR A 3 -13.21 -4.61 11.93
C TYR A 3 -12.23 -5.40 12.81
N ARG A 4 -11.58 -6.44 12.26
CA ARG A 4 -10.67 -7.34 13.00
C ARG A 4 -9.27 -7.13 12.44
N PHE A 5 -8.54 -6.23 13.07
CA PHE A 5 -7.12 -6.00 12.81
C PHE A 5 -6.33 -7.31 12.73
N GLY A 6 -5.42 -7.39 11.76
CA GLY A 6 -4.37 -8.38 11.71
C GLY A 6 -3.47 -8.24 12.92
N ARG A 7 -3.08 -9.36 13.51
CA ARG A 7 -2.07 -9.41 14.58
C ARG A 7 -0.82 -10.05 13.98
N PRO A 8 0.38 -9.78 14.53
CA PRO A 8 1.55 -10.62 14.23
C PRO A 8 1.17 -12.10 14.40
N GLY A 9 1.29 -12.90 13.33
CA GLY A 9 0.87 -14.31 13.28
C GLY A 9 -0.60 -14.58 12.90
N ASN A 10 -1.43 -13.56 12.69
CA ASN A 10 -2.79 -13.67 12.14
C ASN A 10 -2.98 -12.60 11.06
N VAL A 11 -2.68 -12.99 9.82
CA VAL A 11 -2.78 -12.14 8.63
C VAL A 11 -4.24 -11.77 8.37
N GLU A 12 -4.53 -10.46 8.29
CA GLU A 12 -5.89 -9.95 8.03
C GLU A 12 -6.21 -9.89 6.53
N LEU A 13 -5.19 -9.73 5.70
CA LEU A 13 -5.28 -9.73 4.24
C LEU A 13 -4.07 -10.47 3.69
N GLU A 14 -4.32 -11.64 3.12
CA GLU A 14 -3.31 -12.44 2.41
C GLU A 14 -3.62 -12.35 0.92
N TYR A 15 -2.72 -11.76 0.15
CA TYR A 15 -2.87 -11.66 -1.30
C TYR A 15 -1.53 -11.96 -2.01
N PRO A 16 -1.55 -12.79 -3.06
CA PRO A 16 -2.63 -13.71 -3.44
C PRO A 16 -2.72 -14.90 -2.48
N THR A 17 -3.93 -15.44 -2.30
CA THR A 17 -4.19 -16.64 -1.49
C THR A 17 -3.68 -17.94 -2.13
N ALA A 18 -3.34 -17.89 -3.43
CA ALA A 18 -2.70 -18.97 -4.15
C ALA A 18 -1.19 -18.70 -4.27
N LYS A 19 -0.36 -19.76 -4.30
CA LYS A 19 1.11 -19.67 -4.51
C LYS A 19 1.53 -19.10 -5.88
N ASN A 20 0.59 -18.58 -6.65
CA ASN A 20 0.80 -18.02 -7.98
C ASN A 20 1.02 -16.50 -7.88
N PHE A 21 1.82 -16.08 -6.90
CA PHE A 21 2.25 -14.70 -6.75
C PHE A 21 3.09 -14.31 -7.96
N THR A 22 2.69 -13.24 -8.64
CA THR A 22 3.52 -12.57 -9.62
C THR A 22 3.75 -11.15 -9.15
N PRO A 23 5.00 -10.70 -8.98
CA PRO A 23 5.31 -9.31 -8.61
C PRO A 23 4.67 -8.28 -9.55
N SER A 24 4.40 -8.65 -10.80
CA SER A 24 3.70 -7.84 -11.80
C SER A 24 2.22 -7.57 -11.48
N SER A 25 1.67 -8.16 -10.42
CA SER A 25 0.32 -7.82 -9.93
C SER A 25 0.32 -6.61 -9.00
N PHE A 26 1.49 -6.03 -8.75
CA PHE A 26 1.70 -4.89 -7.87
C PHE A 26 2.37 -3.75 -8.62
N GLU A 27 1.94 -2.54 -8.32
CA GLU A 27 2.55 -1.31 -8.81
C GLU A 27 3.06 -0.50 -7.62
N TYR A 28 4.35 -0.16 -7.64
CA TYR A 28 5.00 0.62 -6.59
C TYR A 28 5.23 2.06 -7.02
N PHE A 29 4.80 2.97 -6.16
CA PHE A 29 5.04 4.39 -6.27
C PHE A 29 5.94 4.82 -5.12
N HIS A 30 6.99 5.55 -5.47
CA HIS A 30 7.85 6.21 -4.50
C HIS A 30 8.06 7.64 -4.99
N TYR A 31 7.84 8.61 -4.12
CA TYR A 31 8.16 10.00 -4.39
C TYR A 31 8.94 10.57 -3.23
N PHE A 32 10.11 11.10 -3.53
CA PHE A 32 11.00 11.69 -2.55
C PHE A 32 11.42 13.10 -2.94
N ARG A 33 11.22 14.06 -2.02
CA ARG A 33 11.78 15.42 -2.07
C ARG A 33 12.12 15.92 -0.66
N PRO A 34 12.84 17.04 -0.51
CA PRO A 34 13.04 17.63 0.81
C PRO A 34 11.70 17.86 1.54
N ASN A 35 11.60 17.31 2.76
CA ASN A 35 10.40 17.32 3.62
C ASN A 35 9.20 16.51 3.13
N GLU A 36 9.32 15.71 2.07
CA GLU A 36 8.24 14.83 1.65
C GLU A 36 8.75 13.49 1.12
N ASP A 37 8.24 12.42 1.70
CA ASP A 37 8.53 11.05 1.30
C ASP A 37 7.20 10.31 1.26
N ARG A 38 6.85 9.76 0.10
CA ARG A 38 5.61 9.06 -0.13
C ARG A 38 5.92 7.74 -0.80
N SER A 39 5.59 6.66 -0.13
CA SER A 39 5.67 5.31 -0.68
C SER A 39 4.28 4.70 -0.69
N SER A 40 3.87 4.14 -1.81
CA SER A 40 2.65 3.35 -1.89
C SER A 40 2.78 2.14 -2.79
N LEU A 41 2.08 1.08 -2.41
CA LEU A 41 1.95 -0.14 -3.17
C LEU A 41 0.49 -0.36 -3.51
N HIS A 42 0.22 -0.43 -4.80
CA HIS A 42 -1.08 -0.68 -5.36
C HIS A 42 -1.20 -2.14 -5.81
N PHE A 43 -2.38 -2.73 -5.59
CA PHE A 43 -2.74 -4.02 -6.16
C PHE A 43 -4.24 -4.19 -6.27
N ASP A 44 -4.62 -5.09 -7.16
CA ASP A 44 -6.01 -5.34 -7.52
C ASP A 44 -6.40 -6.79 -7.21
N THR A 45 -7.52 -6.97 -6.52
CA THR A 45 -8.05 -8.30 -6.14
C THR A 45 -9.23 -8.73 -7.03
N GLY A 46 -9.54 -7.97 -8.08
CA GLY A 46 -10.71 -8.12 -8.92
C GLY A 46 -11.92 -7.37 -8.37
N ALA A 47 -12.28 -7.59 -7.09
CA ALA A 47 -13.45 -6.96 -6.46
C ALA A 47 -13.15 -5.56 -5.87
N ALA A 48 -11.91 -5.34 -5.47
CA ALA A 48 -11.45 -4.10 -4.89
C ALA A 48 -9.98 -3.81 -5.24
N GLU A 49 -9.69 -2.52 -5.33
CA GLU A 49 -8.35 -1.93 -5.48
C GLU A 49 -7.83 -1.56 -4.09
N TYR A 50 -6.59 -1.94 -3.80
CA TYR A 50 -5.93 -1.66 -2.53
C TYR A 50 -4.71 -0.78 -2.75
N THR A 51 -4.50 0.17 -1.85
CA THR A 51 -3.30 1.00 -1.80
C THR A 51 -2.79 1.01 -0.38
N ILE A 52 -1.64 0.37 -0.15
CA ILE A 52 -0.90 0.47 1.11
C ILE A 52 0.01 1.69 0.98
N PHE A 53 0.00 2.59 1.96
CA PHE A 53 0.75 3.84 1.85
C PHE A 53 1.50 4.18 3.14
N THR A 54 2.62 4.88 2.96
CA THR A 54 3.33 5.64 3.98
C THR A 54 3.67 7.00 3.39
N ASP A 55 3.07 8.05 3.95
CA ASP A 55 3.37 9.43 3.62
C ASP A 55 4.06 10.09 4.80
N SER A 56 5.10 10.85 4.53
CA SER A 56 5.79 11.71 5.48
C SER A 56 5.83 13.10 4.89
N GLU A 57 5.12 14.03 5.49
CA GLU A 57 5.13 15.45 5.11
C GLU A 57 5.62 16.27 6.30
N VAL A 58 6.77 16.92 6.14
CA VAL A 58 7.44 17.75 7.14
C VAL A 58 7.66 16.97 8.45
N ALA A 59 6.76 17.15 9.42
CA ALA A 59 6.82 16.52 10.74
C ALA A 59 5.72 15.47 10.96
N LYS A 60 4.88 15.22 9.95
CA LYS A 60 3.73 14.33 10.05
C LYS A 60 3.96 13.08 9.22
N LYS A 61 3.98 11.94 9.89
CA LYS A 61 3.99 10.63 9.25
C LYS A 61 2.60 10.01 9.34
N THR A 62 2.06 9.56 8.22
CA THR A 62 0.82 8.81 8.13
C THR A 62 1.04 7.54 7.34
N ALA A 63 0.51 6.43 7.84
CA ALA A 63 0.52 5.17 7.13
C ALA A 63 -0.85 4.51 7.24
N GLY A 64 -1.17 3.65 6.30
CA GLY A 64 -2.46 2.98 6.28
C GLY A 64 -2.72 2.20 5.01
N VAL A 65 -3.99 1.84 4.85
CA VAL A 65 -4.52 1.14 3.68
C VAL A 65 -5.75 1.88 3.20
N SER A 66 -5.80 2.18 1.90
CA SER A 66 -6.99 2.65 1.21
C SER A 66 -7.55 1.50 0.37
N VAL A 67 -8.86 1.32 0.42
CA VAL A 67 -9.60 0.28 -0.31
C VAL A 67 -10.68 0.95 -1.13
N LYS A 68 -10.66 0.73 -2.44
CA LYS A 68 -11.70 1.17 -3.37
C LYS A 68 -12.49 -0.03 -3.86
N VAL A 69 -13.76 -0.12 -3.48
CA VAL A 69 -14.66 -1.20 -3.87
C VAL A 69 -15.15 -0.93 -5.30
N LYS A 70 -14.71 -1.72 -6.28
CA LYS A 70 -14.99 -1.45 -7.70
C LYS A 70 -16.48 -1.41 -8.02
N ALA A 71 -17.26 -2.31 -7.44
CA ALA A 71 -18.70 -2.40 -7.68
C ALA A 71 -19.48 -1.13 -7.30
N THR A 72 -18.95 -0.32 -6.38
CA THR A 72 -19.63 0.89 -5.87
C THR A 72 -18.83 2.17 -6.07
N GLY A 73 -17.55 2.05 -6.44
CA GLY A 73 -16.58 3.14 -6.43
C GLY A 73 -16.24 3.67 -5.03
N ARG A 74 -16.81 3.09 -3.96
CA ARG A 74 -16.64 3.59 -2.59
C ARG A 74 -15.19 3.40 -2.15
N ILE A 75 -14.59 4.49 -1.67
CA ILE A 75 -13.26 4.50 -1.09
C ILE A 75 -13.37 4.53 0.44
N GLN A 76 -12.61 3.66 1.10
CA GLN A 76 -12.45 3.64 2.55
C GLN A 76 -10.96 3.60 2.87
N SER A 77 -10.50 4.53 3.71
CA SER A 77 -9.13 4.54 4.20
C SER A 77 -9.09 4.21 5.68
N LEU A 78 -8.17 3.33 6.04
CA LEU A 78 -7.83 3.00 7.41
C LEU A 78 -6.42 3.47 7.68
N ARG A 79 -6.25 4.28 8.73
CA ARG A 79 -4.94 4.70 9.20
C ARG A 79 -4.41 3.73 10.26
N CYS A 80 -3.11 3.52 10.28
CA CYS A 80 -2.44 2.84 11.39
C CYS A 80 -2.68 3.63 12.68
N ALA A 81 -3.01 2.93 13.77
CA ALA A 81 -3.25 3.54 15.07
C ALA A 81 -1.96 4.04 15.76
N GLY A 82 -0.80 3.58 15.30
CA GLY A 82 0.52 3.95 15.83
C GLY A 82 1.58 3.89 14.74
N ALA A 83 2.85 3.89 15.15
CA ALA A 83 3.97 3.80 14.23
C ALA A 83 3.89 2.52 13.39
N ALA A 84 3.78 2.69 12.07
CA ALA A 84 3.81 1.57 11.14
C ALA A 84 5.26 1.14 10.87
N GLN A 85 5.48 -0.16 10.85
CA GLN A 85 6.70 -0.74 10.30
C GLN A 85 6.44 -1.07 8.84
N ALA A 86 7.17 -0.42 7.94
CA ALA A 86 7.08 -0.64 6.50
C ALA A 86 8.50 -0.77 5.93
N ASN A 87 8.81 -1.96 5.41
CA ASN A 87 10.12 -2.29 4.85
C ASN A 87 10.13 -2.02 3.33
N TRP A 88 9.90 -0.77 2.92
CA TRP A 88 9.75 -0.42 1.49
C TRP A 88 10.96 -0.80 0.63
N TYR A 89 12.16 -0.80 1.21
CA TYR A 89 13.40 -1.26 0.57
C TYR A 89 13.37 -2.75 0.14
N GLU A 90 12.47 -3.57 0.72
CA GLU A 90 12.29 -4.96 0.29
C GLU A 90 11.37 -5.08 -0.94
N VAL A 91 10.64 -4.01 -1.28
CA VAL A 91 9.65 -3.96 -2.37
C VAL A 91 10.21 -3.21 -3.57
N GLU A 92 10.88 -2.07 -3.35
CA GLU A 92 11.54 -1.27 -4.39
C GLU A 92 12.49 -2.14 -5.23
N GLY A 93 12.43 -1.99 -6.55
CA GLY A 93 13.17 -2.81 -7.52
C GLY A 93 12.71 -4.27 -7.68
N LYS A 94 11.69 -4.74 -6.94
CA LYS A 94 11.14 -6.12 -7.07
C LYS A 94 9.75 -6.19 -7.69
N VAL A 95 9.04 -5.07 -7.75
CA VAL A 95 7.73 -4.93 -8.38
C VAL A 95 7.79 -3.83 -9.43
N GLU A 96 6.80 -3.79 -10.31
CA GLU A 96 6.76 -2.78 -11.37
C GLU A 96 6.53 -1.39 -10.77
N CYS A 97 7.21 -0.38 -11.30
CA CYS A 97 6.95 1.00 -10.90
C CYS A 97 5.61 1.46 -11.49
N ALA A 98 4.79 2.11 -10.68
CA ALA A 98 3.54 2.71 -11.12
C ALA A 98 3.79 3.79 -12.17
N ASP A 99 3.00 3.81 -13.24
CA ASP A 99 3.02 4.89 -14.26
C ASP A 99 2.27 6.12 -13.74
N GLU A 100 2.82 6.72 -12.68
CA GLU A 100 2.28 7.90 -12.02
C GLU A 100 3.27 9.07 -12.11
N PRO A 101 2.79 10.31 -12.31
CA PRO A 101 3.65 11.48 -12.33
C PRO A 101 4.47 11.60 -11.05
N MET A 102 5.72 12.06 -11.18
CA MET A 102 6.64 12.28 -10.06
C MET A 102 7.08 10.99 -9.35
N ASN A 103 6.76 9.81 -9.89
CA ASN A 103 7.32 8.56 -9.38
C ASN A 103 8.85 8.55 -9.60
N THR A 104 9.58 8.37 -8.50
CA THR A 104 11.04 8.24 -8.42
C THR A 104 11.48 6.81 -8.12
N CYS A 105 10.57 5.83 -8.21
CA CYS A 105 10.86 4.40 -8.15
C CYS A 105 12.00 4.02 -9.13
N GLN A 106 12.95 3.21 -8.65
CA GLN A 106 14.13 2.76 -9.41
C GLN A 106 14.21 1.24 -9.51
#